data_AF-A0A9E5NKT4-F1
#
_entry.id   AF-A0A9E5NKT4-F1
#
_cell.length_a   1.000
_cell.length_b   1.000
_cell.length_c   1.000
_cell.angle_alpha   90.00
_cell.angle_beta   90.00
_cell.angle_gamma   90.00
#
_symmetry.space_group_name_H-M   'P 1'
#
loop_
_entity.id
_entity.type
_entity.pdbx_description
1 polymer ?
#
loop_
_entity_poly.entity_id
_entity_poly.type
_entity_poly.pdbx_seq_one_letter_code
_entity_poly.pdbx_strand_id
1 'polypeptide(L)'
;MSTSGITCSSCGARNEKDDRFCKRCGSEMGPAPSPHGLPEPVFAPSRATGSLRGNLPLLVTMGLVSALLIAVLFEVVIILYPLGMVQEVGATLSVLEGKALVQRDGEGDWHEATDGYIVRGGDRIRVLGSSRVLLTFLEGTDTELRPYTEVTVAELELAAGQPVVVRLDLHLGEMWNRIGDLPADSLHEIRTAAATVIGRRSEYGIAANEAGTTWLAGREGEIDVTGRGQTVQLRAGDTLVVEPGLPPVAYEEPPMAPPAPTKEPIPVVHTLVGIDLPTFLNEPLPTGTPTNTATAAREPGPTPTPTGTATPTATATRTSCPTLVISAPHLAYPRRVFGMEWDVRDAAIPSGWQFVFEFSGDPSPQAVWQRSQPDRVYEEHGHWKADLHGPGEGNWYWRVCLVADPTGPVQLECCSEAHLIVHQRDEPEEPDQRDEYDIYGASVPRDSVPGVPLGEPLVS
;
A
#
# COMPACT_ATOMS: atom_id res chain seq x y z
N MET A 1 31.19 -48.95 4.53
CA MET A 1 30.14 -49.16 3.52
C MET A 1 29.97 -47.85 2.78
N SER A 2 30.35 -47.78 1.51
CA SER A 2 30.28 -46.55 0.72
C SER A 2 28.85 -46.40 0.20
N THR A 3 28.03 -45.58 0.85
CA THR A 3 26.68 -45.26 0.39
C THR A 3 26.78 -44.51 -0.93
N SER A 4 26.17 -45.07 -1.97
CA SER A 4 26.15 -44.49 -3.32
C SER A 4 25.20 -43.30 -3.32
N GLY A 5 25.72 -42.08 -3.13
CA GLY A 5 24.95 -40.85 -3.24
C GLY A 5 24.57 -40.51 -4.69
N ILE A 6 23.50 -39.74 -4.85
CA ILE A 6 23.05 -39.20 -6.15
C ILE A 6 23.55 -37.75 -6.28
N THR A 7 23.88 -37.33 -7.51
CA THR A 7 24.33 -35.97 -7.79
C THR A 7 23.18 -35.15 -8.37
N CYS A 8 22.93 -33.97 -7.83
CA CYS A 8 21.91 -33.05 -8.33
C CYS A 8 22.26 -32.58 -9.74
N SER A 9 21.32 -32.71 -10.68
CA SER A 9 21.47 -32.30 -12.08
C SER A 9 21.53 -30.77 -12.26
N SER A 10 20.92 -29.99 -11.36
CA SER A 10 20.93 -28.53 -11.44
C SER A 10 22.21 -27.89 -10.89
N CYS A 11 22.75 -28.37 -9.76
CA CYS A 11 23.89 -27.71 -9.10
C CYS A 11 25.11 -28.60 -8.81
N GLY A 12 25.05 -29.90 -9.15
CA GLY A 12 26.18 -30.83 -8.96
C GLY A 12 26.45 -31.27 -7.52
N ALA A 13 25.61 -30.90 -6.55
CA ALA A 13 25.78 -31.33 -5.16
C ALA A 13 25.47 -32.82 -4.98
N ARG A 14 26.21 -33.50 -4.09
CA ARG A 14 25.90 -34.89 -3.66
C ARG A 14 24.79 -34.88 -2.60
N ASN A 15 23.81 -35.75 -2.78
CA ASN A 15 22.70 -35.97 -1.86
C ASN A 15 22.57 -37.47 -1.56
N GLU A 16 21.77 -37.80 -0.56
CA GLU A 16 21.44 -39.19 -0.22
C GLU A 16 20.40 -39.74 -1.21
N LYS A 17 20.34 -41.07 -1.36
CA LYS A 17 19.45 -41.72 -2.36
C LYS A 17 17.97 -41.49 -2.10
N ASP A 18 17.59 -41.18 -0.87
CA ASP A 18 16.20 -41.00 -0.44
C ASP A 18 15.78 -39.51 -0.39
N ASP A 19 16.69 -38.58 -0.70
CA ASP A 19 16.40 -37.15 -0.72
C ASP A 19 15.52 -36.82 -1.95
N ARG A 20 14.31 -36.28 -1.72
CA ARG A 20 13.40 -35.81 -2.80
C ARG A 20 13.77 -34.44 -3.37
N PHE A 21 14.54 -33.65 -2.62
CA PHE A 21 14.99 -32.31 -3.01
C PHE A 21 16.48 -32.17 -2.75
N CYS A 22 17.18 -31.38 -3.58
CA CYS A 22 18.58 -31.11 -3.34
C CYS A 22 18.78 -30.22 -2.11
N LYS A 23 19.57 -30.69 -1.14
CA LYS A 23 19.87 -29.96 0.11
C LYS A 23 20.60 -28.63 -0.09
N ARG A 24 21.12 -28.35 -1.29
CA ARG A 24 21.86 -27.11 -1.60
C ARG A 24 21.02 -26.07 -2.34
N CYS A 25 20.23 -26.48 -3.34
CA CYS A 25 19.53 -25.54 -4.22
C CYS A 25 18.01 -25.75 -4.30
N GLY A 26 17.47 -26.75 -3.58
CA GLY A 26 16.03 -26.99 -3.51
C GLY A 26 15.38 -27.63 -4.74
N SER A 27 16.13 -27.92 -5.82
CA SER A 27 15.57 -28.55 -7.01
C SER A 27 15.06 -29.97 -6.72
N GLU A 28 13.90 -30.32 -7.28
CA GLU A 28 13.36 -31.69 -7.23
C GLU A 28 14.36 -32.69 -7.85
N MET A 29 14.65 -33.75 -7.10
CA MET A 29 15.39 -34.90 -7.59
C MET A 29 14.34 -35.99 -7.87
N GLY A 30 14.39 -36.62 -9.05
CA GLY A 30 13.32 -37.44 -9.60
C GLY A 30 12.71 -38.50 -8.66
N PRO A 31 11.55 -39.07 -9.00
CA PRO A 31 10.73 -39.88 -8.09
C PRO A 31 11.52 -41.03 -7.47
N ALA A 32 11.42 -41.17 -6.14
CA ALA A 32 12.05 -42.24 -5.39
C ALA A 32 11.67 -43.61 -6.00
N PRO A 33 12.62 -44.54 -6.15
CA PRO A 33 12.31 -45.87 -6.67
C PRO A 33 11.33 -46.58 -5.73
N SER A 34 10.20 -47.02 -6.27
CA SER A 34 9.21 -47.82 -5.54
C SER A 34 9.87 -49.03 -4.88
N PRO A 35 9.59 -49.33 -3.60
CA PRO A 35 10.11 -50.52 -2.96
C PRO A 35 9.50 -51.76 -3.62
N HIS A 36 10.27 -52.39 -4.51
CA HIS A 36 9.93 -53.71 -5.05
C HIS A 36 10.05 -54.77 -3.95
N GLY A 37 9.00 -55.59 -3.85
CA GLY A 37 9.15 -57.01 -3.55
C GLY A 37 8.99 -57.43 -2.09
N LEU A 38 7.79 -57.26 -1.53
CA LEU A 38 7.30 -58.26 -0.58
C LEU A 38 6.62 -59.39 -1.39
N PRO A 39 6.96 -60.66 -1.15
CA PRO A 39 6.32 -61.78 -1.84
C PRO A 39 4.82 -61.80 -1.53
N GLU A 40 4.01 -61.95 -2.57
CA GLU A 40 2.58 -62.18 -2.45
C GLU A 40 2.30 -63.32 -1.46
N PRO A 41 1.40 -63.16 -0.48
CA PRO A 41 0.94 -64.28 0.31
C PRO A 41 0.17 -65.23 -0.62
N VAL A 42 0.69 -66.45 -0.75
CA VAL A 42 0.02 -67.57 -1.40
C VAL A 42 -1.31 -67.82 -0.68
N PHE A 43 -2.40 -67.34 -1.26
CA PHE A 43 -3.74 -67.68 -0.82
C PHE A 43 -4.01 -69.15 -1.13
N ALA A 44 -3.89 -70.00 -0.10
CA ALA A 44 -4.40 -71.36 -0.15
C ALA A 44 -5.94 -71.31 -0.26
N PRO A 45 -6.56 -72.02 -1.23
CA PRO A 45 -8.01 -72.11 -1.30
C PRO A 45 -8.53 -73.01 -0.17
N SER A 46 -8.99 -72.41 0.92
CA SER A 46 -9.79 -73.13 1.91
C SER A 46 -11.17 -73.42 1.32
N ARG A 47 -11.39 -74.66 0.89
CA ARG A 47 -12.73 -75.20 0.65
C ARG A 47 -13.50 -75.20 1.97
N ALA A 48 -14.26 -74.14 2.22
CA ALA A 48 -15.36 -74.17 3.18
C ALA A 48 -16.63 -74.55 2.42
N THR A 49 -16.92 -75.84 2.36
CA THR A 49 -18.26 -76.35 2.04
C THR A 49 -19.17 -76.06 3.23
N GLY A 50 -19.64 -74.81 3.31
CA GLY A 50 -20.69 -74.37 4.23
C GLY A 50 -22.01 -74.30 3.48
N SER A 51 -22.85 -75.32 3.68
CA SER A 51 -24.24 -75.33 3.25
C SER A 51 -25.02 -74.23 3.96
N LEU A 52 -25.09 -73.03 3.37
CA LEU A 52 -26.06 -72.00 3.75
C LEU A 52 -27.32 -72.14 2.89
N ARG A 53 -28.09 -73.20 3.17
CA ARG A 53 -29.52 -73.21 2.87
C ARG A 53 -30.21 -72.30 3.90
N GLY A 54 -30.43 -71.04 3.52
CA GLY A 54 -31.26 -70.11 4.30
C GLY A 54 -31.07 -68.67 3.86
N ASN A 55 -32.06 -68.14 3.13
CA ASN A 55 -32.35 -66.71 2.98
C ASN A 55 -31.46 -65.87 2.04
N LEU A 56 -31.04 -66.43 0.90
CA LEU A 56 -30.48 -65.68 -0.24
C LEU A 56 -31.31 -64.43 -0.66
N PRO A 57 -32.66 -64.42 -0.65
CA PRO A 57 -33.41 -63.20 -0.96
C PRO A 57 -33.27 -62.09 0.10
N LEU A 58 -32.95 -62.43 1.36
CA LEU A 58 -32.81 -61.45 2.43
C LEU A 58 -31.50 -60.66 2.31
N LEU A 59 -30.41 -61.32 1.93
CA LEU A 59 -29.11 -60.64 1.74
C LEU A 59 -29.13 -59.72 0.51
N VAL A 60 -29.79 -60.14 -0.58
CA VAL A 60 -29.96 -59.30 -1.77
C VAL A 60 -30.83 -58.08 -1.47
N THR A 61 -31.92 -58.25 -0.72
CA THR A 61 -32.79 -57.13 -0.33
C THR A 61 -32.10 -56.17 0.63
N MET A 62 -31.33 -56.64 1.60
CA MET A 62 -30.53 -55.77 2.47
C MET A 62 -29.45 -54.98 1.71
N GLY A 63 -28.81 -55.59 0.71
CA GLY A 63 -27.86 -54.89 -0.17
C GLY A 63 -28.51 -53.77 -0.97
N LEU A 64 -29.70 -54.02 -1.53
CA LEU A 64 -30.46 -53.03 -2.31
C LEU A 64 -30.94 -51.87 -1.46
N VAL A 65 -31.43 -52.13 -0.25
CA VAL A 65 -31.85 -51.09 0.71
C VAL A 65 -30.67 -50.24 1.15
N SER A 66 -29.51 -50.86 1.39
CA SER A 66 -28.29 -50.14 1.77
C SER A 66 -27.79 -49.22 0.64
N ALA A 67 -27.81 -49.70 -0.61
CA ALA A 67 -27.43 -48.89 -1.77
C ALA A 67 -28.38 -47.69 -1.98
N LEU A 68 -29.69 -47.90 -1.80
CA LEU A 68 -30.69 -46.82 -1.85
C LEU A 68 -30.48 -45.78 -0.74
N LEU A 69 -30.21 -46.24 0.50
CA LEU A 69 -29.91 -45.33 1.61
C LEU A 69 -28.65 -44.51 1.35
N ILE A 70 -27.59 -45.11 0.81
CA ILE A 70 -26.35 -44.40 0.47
C ILE A 70 -26.60 -43.38 -0.64
N ALA A 71 -27.39 -43.71 -1.67
CA ALA A 71 -27.74 -42.79 -2.74
C ALA A 71 -28.53 -41.58 -2.22
N VAL A 72 -29.53 -41.82 -1.36
CA VAL A 72 -30.31 -40.74 -0.73
C VAL A 72 -29.43 -39.89 0.18
N LEU A 73 -28.52 -40.51 0.95
CA LEU A 73 -27.59 -39.78 1.80
C LEU A 73 -26.62 -38.93 0.96
N PHE A 74 -26.16 -39.45 -0.18
CA PHE A 74 -25.28 -38.73 -1.10
C PHE A 74 -25.97 -37.53 -1.75
N GLU A 75 -27.23 -37.66 -2.16
CA GLU A 75 -28.07 -36.55 -2.63
C GLU A 75 -28.28 -35.49 -1.53
N VAL A 76 -28.58 -35.90 -0.29
CA VAL A 76 -28.72 -34.98 0.85
C VAL A 76 -27.41 -34.26 1.15
N VAL A 77 -26.27 -34.97 1.07
CA VAL A 77 -24.93 -34.38 1.21
C VAL A 77 -24.69 -33.38 0.08
N ILE A 78 -24.94 -33.71 -1.19
CA ILE A 78 -24.76 -32.76 -2.31
C ILE A 78 -25.65 -31.51 -2.15
N ILE A 79 -26.87 -31.66 -1.63
CA ILE A 79 -27.77 -30.51 -1.38
C ILE A 79 -27.32 -29.68 -0.17
N LEU A 80 -26.73 -30.30 0.86
CA LEU A 80 -26.22 -29.63 2.06
C LEU A 80 -24.82 -29.02 1.89
N TYR A 81 -24.03 -29.51 0.93
CA TYR A 81 -22.77 -28.88 0.55
C TYR A 81 -23.06 -27.86 -0.54
N PRO A 82 -23.07 -26.55 -0.25
CA PRO A 82 -23.21 -25.57 -1.30
C PRO A 82 -22.05 -25.78 -2.29
N LEU A 83 -22.34 -26.26 -3.50
CA LEU A 83 -21.51 -26.10 -4.70
C LEU A 83 -21.51 -24.63 -5.15
N GLY A 84 -21.56 -23.70 -4.19
CA GLY A 84 -21.24 -22.32 -4.40
C GLY A 84 -19.76 -22.27 -4.70
N MET A 85 -19.42 -22.30 -5.98
CA MET A 85 -18.23 -21.58 -6.44
C MET A 85 -18.50 -20.14 -6.02
N VAL A 86 -18.07 -19.78 -4.80
CA VAL A 86 -17.94 -18.39 -4.40
C VAL A 86 -16.87 -17.87 -5.35
N GLN A 87 -17.29 -17.30 -6.48
CA GLN A 87 -16.39 -16.43 -7.21
C GLN A 87 -16.01 -15.37 -6.20
N GLU A 88 -14.71 -15.28 -5.91
CA GLU A 88 -14.20 -14.21 -5.08
C GLU A 88 -14.43 -12.91 -5.84
N VAL A 89 -15.55 -12.27 -5.52
CA VAL A 89 -15.92 -10.98 -6.08
C VAL A 89 -14.97 -9.95 -5.49
N GLY A 90 -14.23 -9.25 -6.35
CA GLY A 90 -13.24 -8.28 -5.95
C GLY A 90 -12.82 -7.34 -7.07
N ALA A 91 -12.10 -6.29 -6.71
CA ALA A 91 -11.45 -5.39 -7.64
C ALA A 91 -10.03 -5.90 -7.91
N THR A 92 -9.56 -5.74 -9.15
CA THR A 92 -8.19 -6.09 -9.50
C THR A 92 -7.30 -4.88 -9.27
N LEU A 93 -6.30 -5.04 -8.41
CA LEU A 93 -5.24 -4.07 -8.17
C LEU A 93 -4.11 -4.32 -9.15
N SER A 94 -3.81 -3.32 -9.97
CA SER A 94 -2.69 -3.34 -10.91
C SER A 94 -1.64 -2.31 -10.51
N VAL A 95 -0.38 -2.72 -10.37
CA VAL A 95 0.70 -1.82 -9.95
C VAL A 95 1.31 -1.21 -11.22
N LEU A 96 0.96 0.04 -11.51
CA LEU A 96 1.45 0.76 -12.69
C LEU A 96 2.91 1.20 -12.52
N GLU A 97 3.26 1.62 -11.30
CA GLU A 97 4.59 2.08 -10.93
C GLU A 97 4.82 1.88 -9.43
N GLY A 98 6.05 1.56 -9.04
CA GLY A 98 6.45 1.48 -7.63
C GLY A 98 5.82 0.30 -6.89
N LYS A 99 5.29 0.55 -5.69
CA LYS A 99 4.79 -0.46 -4.75
C LYS A 99 3.50 -0.02 -4.08
N ALA A 100 2.68 -1.00 -3.73
CA ALA A 100 1.54 -0.82 -2.84
C ALA A 100 1.48 -1.91 -1.80
N LEU A 101 0.96 -1.55 -0.64
CA LEU A 101 0.72 -2.45 0.47
C LEU A 101 -0.79 -2.66 0.61
N VAL A 102 -1.19 -3.87 0.95
CA VAL A 102 -2.57 -4.24 1.25
C VAL A 102 -2.61 -4.90 2.63
N GLN A 103 -3.59 -4.50 3.41
CA GLN A 103 -3.96 -5.13 4.67
C GLN A 103 -5.37 -5.71 4.50
N ARG A 104 -5.50 -7.02 4.70
CA ARG A 104 -6.81 -7.70 4.63
C ARG A 104 -7.69 -7.31 5.80
N ASP A 105 -8.99 -7.32 5.58
CA ASP A 105 -9.94 -7.12 6.67
C ASP A 105 -9.71 -8.12 7.82
N GLY A 106 -9.67 -7.60 9.05
CA GLY A 106 -9.38 -8.39 10.25
C GLY A 106 -7.92 -8.83 10.42
N GLU A 107 -7.04 -8.57 9.46
CA GLU A 107 -5.59 -8.81 9.59
C GLU A 107 -4.88 -7.53 10.05
N GLY A 108 -3.89 -7.69 10.95
CA GLY A 108 -3.13 -6.55 11.49
C GLY A 108 -1.92 -6.15 10.64
N ASP A 109 -1.45 -7.04 9.77
CA ASP A 109 -0.20 -6.86 9.05
C ASP A 109 -0.43 -6.33 7.62
N TRP A 110 0.51 -5.51 7.16
CA TRP A 110 0.55 -5.04 5.78
C TRP A 110 1.39 -5.98 4.92
N HIS A 111 0.91 -6.29 3.72
CA HIS A 111 1.60 -7.12 2.74
C HIS A 111 1.79 -6.37 1.42
N GLU A 112 2.94 -6.54 0.77
CA GLU A 112 3.14 -5.95 -0.56
C GLU A 112 2.20 -6.62 -1.57
N ALA A 113 1.41 -5.82 -2.27
CA ALA A 113 0.52 -6.28 -3.33
C ALA A 113 1.30 -6.45 -4.63
N THR A 114 1.13 -7.59 -5.26
CA THR A 114 1.63 -7.85 -6.61
C THR A 114 0.62 -7.38 -7.65
N ASP A 115 1.07 -7.12 -8.86
CA ASP A 115 0.19 -6.86 -9.99
C ASP A 115 -0.86 -7.98 -10.17
N GLY A 116 -2.12 -7.60 -10.36
CA GLY A 116 -3.26 -8.52 -10.43
C GLY A 116 -3.83 -8.98 -9.08
N TYR A 117 -3.43 -8.38 -7.96
CA TYR A 117 -3.96 -8.73 -6.64
C TYR A 117 -5.47 -8.46 -6.54
N ILE A 118 -6.23 -9.38 -5.92
CA ILE A 118 -7.69 -9.25 -5.76
C ILE A 118 -8.04 -8.62 -4.41
N VAL A 119 -8.50 -7.36 -4.50
CA VAL A 119 -8.97 -6.55 -3.38
C VAL A 119 -10.44 -6.81 -3.13
N ARG A 120 -10.84 -6.91 -1.86
CA ARG A 120 -12.20 -7.20 -1.41
C ARG A 120 -12.72 -6.10 -0.49
N GLY A 121 -14.03 -6.14 -0.23
CA GLY A 121 -14.63 -5.32 0.84
C GLY A 121 -13.93 -5.58 2.18
N GLY A 122 -13.65 -4.51 2.90
CA GLY A 122 -12.90 -4.44 4.15
C GLY A 122 -11.39 -4.24 3.99
N ASP A 123 -10.81 -4.48 2.82
CA ASP A 123 -9.36 -4.35 2.62
C ASP A 123 -8.89 -2.89 2.68
N ARG A 124 -7.69 -2.68 3.21
CA ARG A 124 -6.96 -1.41 3.21
C ARG A 124 -5.83 -1.44 2.21
N ILE A 125 -5.66 -0.37 1.46
CA ILE A 125 -4.59 -0.21 0.47
C ILE A 125 -3.79 1.04 0.83
N ARG A 126 -2.47 0.93 0.77
CA ARG A 126 -1.53 2.04 0.91
C ARG A 126 -0.60 2.07 -0.28
N VAL A 127 -0.64 3.15 -1.06
CA VAL A 127 0.25 3.40 -2.20
C VAL A 127 1.46 4.20 -1.71
N LEU A 128 2.66 3.67 -1.95
CA LEU A 128 3.89 4.30 -1.44
C LEU A 128 4.30 5.53 -2.29
N GLY A 129 5.36 6.21 -1.86
CA GLY A 129 5.96 7.29 -2.64
C GLY A 129 6.37 6.82 -4.04
N SER A 130 6.28 7.71 -5.03
CA SER A 130 6.60 7.43 -6.44
C SER A 130 5.92 6.16 -7.00
N SER A 131 4.75 5.82 -6.47
CA SER A 131 3.99 4.64 -6.86
C SER A 131 2.63 5.03 -7.40
N ARG A 132 2.11 4.25 -8.34
CA ARG A 132 0.78 4.43 -8.91
C ARG A 132 0.12 3.08 -9.08
N VAL A 133 -1.15 3.03 -8.71
CA VAL A 133 -1.93 1.80 -8.73
C VAL A 133 -3.26 2.07 -9.41
N LEU A 134 -3.72 1.13 -10.22
CA LEU A 134 -5.05 1.14 -10.79
C LEU A 134 -5.89 0.07 -10.11
N LEU A 135 -7.01 0.47 -9.51
CA LEU A 135 -8.07 -0.43 -9.13
C LEU A 135 -9.07 -0.53 -10.28
N THR A 136 -9.20 -1.72 -10.85
CA THR A 136 -10.18 -2.01 -11.89
C THR A 136 -11.32 -2.83 -11.28
N PHE A 137 -12.52 -2.29 -11.35
CA PHE A 137 -13.74 -2.94 -10.90
C PHE A 137 -14.40 -3.71 -12.05
N LEU A 138 -15.32 -4.62 -11.72
CA LEU A 138 -16.21 -5.21 -12.72
C LEU A 138 -17.03 -4.11 -13.40
N GLU A 139 -17.31 -4.26 -14.70
CA GLU A 139 -18.12 -3.34 -15.52
C GLU A 139 -17.45 -2.02 -15.98
N GLY A 140 -16.11 -1.92 -15.91
CA GLY A 140 -15.36 -0.83 -16.57
C GLY A 140 -15.34 0.49 -15.80
N THR A 141 -15.51 0.42 -14.49
CA THR A 141 -15.15 1.51 -13.58
C THR A 141 -13.72 1.29 -13.09
N ASP A 142 -12.91 2.35 -13.11
CA ASP A 142 -11.52 2.32 -12.70
C ASP A 142 -11.23 3.47 -11.73
N THR A 143 -10.29 3.23 -10.81
CA THR A 143 -9.80 4.20 -9.85
C THR A 143 -8.29 4.16 -9.79
N GLU A 144 -7.63 5.21 -10.25
CA GLU A 144 -6.19 5.36 -10.10
C GLU A 144 -5.89 5.95 -8.72
N LEU A 145 -5.06 5.26 -7.94
CA LEU A 145 -4.53 5.71 -6.67
C LEU A 145 -3.12 6.26 -6.91
N ARG A 146 -2.92 7.52 -6.55
CA ARG A 146 -1.66 8.26 -6.72
C ARG A 146 -0.68 8.01 -5.56
N PRO A 147 0.56 8.52 -5.64
CA PRO A 147 1.51 8.39 -4.54
C PRO A 147 0.91 8.90 -3.22
N TYR A 148 1.28 8.24 -2.13
CA TYR A 148 0.86 8.62 -0.77
C TYR A 148 -0.65 8.50 -0.54
N THR A 149 -1.33 7.59 -1.23
CA THR A 149 -2.77 7.36 -1.03
C THR A 149 -3.02 6.20 -0.07
N GLU A 150 -3.84 6.45 0.96
CA GLU A 150 -4.41 5.41 1.81
C GLU A 150 -5.93 5.36 1.66
N VAL A 151 -6.44 4.22 1.25
CA VAL A 151 -7.86 3.99 0.98
C VAL A 151 -8.32 2.68 1.60
N THR A 152 -9.52 2.66 2.18
CA THR A 152 -10.21 1.42 2.55
C THR A 152 -11.29 1.13 1.54
N VAL A 153 -11.37 -0.10 1.06
CA VAL A 153 -12.51 -0.58 0.27
C VAL A 153 -13.61 -0.96 1.26
N ALA A 154 -14.40 0.01 1.70
CA ALA A 154 -15.39 -0.19 2.77
C ALA A 154 -16.45 -1.22 2.38
N GLU A 155 -16.88 -1.21 1.12
CA GLU A 155 -17.88 -2.15 0.62
C GLU A 155 -17.68 -2.40 -0.87
N LEU A 156 -17.83 -3.66 -1.25
CA LEU A 156 -17.66 -4.08 -2.63
C LEU A 156 -18.63 -5.21 -2.96
N GLU A 157 -19.72 -4.86 -3.62
CA GLU A 157 -20.69 -5.80 -4.17
C GLU A 157 -20.68 -5.67 -5.69
N LEU A 158 -20.06 -6.65 -6.36
CA LEU A 158 -19.98 -6.68 -7.81
C LEU A 158 -20.68 -7.94 -8.33
N ALA A 159 -21.79 -7.76 -9.04
CA ALA A 159 -22.49 -8.86 -9.68
C ALA A 159 -22.95 -8.42 -11.07
N ALA A 160 -22.56 -9.17 -12.09
CA ALA A 160 -22.84 -8.82 -13.49
C ALA A 160 -24.35 -8.69 -13.73
N GLY A 161 -24.77 -7.53 -14.23
CA GLY A 161 -26.19 -7.25 -14.51
C GLY A 161 -27.07 -7.12 -13.26
N GLN A 162 -26.47 -6.93 -12.09
CA GLN A 162 -27.12 -6.50 -10.86
C GLN A 162 -26.59 -5.12 -10.47
N PRO A 163 -27.29 -4.37 -9.60
CA PRO A 163 -26.76 -3.15 -9.03
C PRO A 163 -25.39 -3.39 -8.39
N VAL A 164 -24.44 -2.51 -8.69
CA VAL A 164 -23.05 -2.58 -8.22
C VAL A 164 -22.89 -1.58 -7.07
N VAL A 165 -22.27 -2.01 -5.97
CA VAL A 165 -21.95 -1.12 -4.84
C VAL A 165 -20.44 -1.07 -4.67
N VAL A 166 -19.87 0.12 -4.86
CA VAL A 166 -18.47 0.45 -4.57
C VAL A 166 -18.48 1.57 -3.56
N ARG A 167 -18.01 1.30 -2.34
CA ARG A 167 -17.76 2.32 -1.31
C ARG A 167 -16.28 2.34 -0.95
N LEU A 168 -15.66 3.50 -1.10
CA LEU A 168 -14.26 3.72 -0.79
C LEU A 168 -14.14 4.80 0.29
N ASP A 169 -13.33 4.55 1.31
CA ASP A 169 -12.98 5.54 2.33
C ASP A 169 -11.56 6.03 2.03
N LEU A 170 -11.44 7.23 1.47
CA LEU A 170 -10.16 7.90 1.23
C LEU A 170 -9.73 8.60 2.53
N HIS A 171 -8.67 8.09 3.14
CA HIS A 171 -8.13 8.64 4.40
C HIS A 171 -7.18 9.79 4.12
N LEU A 172 -6.28 9.61 3.16
CA LEU A 172 -5.31 10.62 2.72
C LEU A 172 -4.80 10.32 1.30
N GLY A 173 -4.26 11.34 0.64
CA GLY A 173 -3.68 11.26 -0.69
C GLY A 173 -4.70 11.60 -1.79
N GLU A 174 -4.44 11.10 -2.99
CA GLU A 174 -5.21 11.45 -4.20
C GLU A 174 -5.65 10.22 -4.98
N MET A 175 -6.81 10.35 -5.61
CA MET A 175 -7.33 9.34 -6.51
C MET A 175 -8.06 9.98 -7.70
N TRP A 176 -7.98 9.31 -8.85
CA TRP A 176 -8.68 9.69 -10.07
C TRP A 176 -9.69 8.61 -10.44
N ASN A 177 -10.96 9.00 -10.56
CA ASN A 177 -12.06 8.08 -10.75
C ASN A 177 -12.61 8.20 -12.16
N ARG A 178 -12.76 7.07 -12.85
CA ARG A 178 -13.46 6.96 -14.13
C ARG A 178 -14.58 5.96 -13.97
N ILE A 179 -15.81 6.46 -13.89
CA ILE A 179 -17.01 5.65 -13.68
C ILE A 179 -17.73 5.48 -15.01
N GLY A 180 -17.89 4.23 -15.43
CA GLY A 180 -18.59 3.88 -16.66
C GLY A 180 -20.12 3.95 -16.56
N ASP A 181 -20.80 3.34 -17.52
CA ASP A 181 -22.24 3.14 -17.46
C ASP A 181 -22.56 1.95 -16.54
N LEU A 182 -23.02 2.27 -15.33
CA LEU A 182 -23.49 1.30 -14.35
C LEU A 182 -25.02 1.14 -14.40
N PRO A 183 -25.58 0.00 -13.93
CA PRO A 183 -27.01 -0.14 -13.69
C PRO A 183 -27.60 1.01 -12.86
N ALA A 184 -28.90 1.32 -13.05
CA ALA A 184 -29.53 2.52 -12.47
C ALA A 184 -29.47 2.60 -10.94
N ASP A 185 -29.50 1.45 -10.26
CA ASP A 185 -29.46 1.34 -8.80
C ASP A 185 -28.04 1.13 -8.25
N SER A 186 -27.01 1.19 -9.11
CA SER A 186 -25.62 1.12 -8.68
C SER A 186 -25.20 2.37 -7.91
N LEU A 187 -24.26 2.17 -6.99
CA LEU A 187 -23.69 3.19 -6.14
C LEU A 187 -22.17 3.16 -6.25
N HIS A 188 -21.59 4.29 -6.62
CA HIS A 188 -20.16 4.54 -6.48
C HIS A 188 -19.97 5.74 -5.56
N GLU A 189 -19.53 5.46 -4.34
CA GLU A 189 -19.43 6.42 -3.25
C GLU A 189 -17.99 6.49 -2.74
N ILE A 190 -17.47 7.70 -2.60
CA ILE A 190 -16.20 7.96 -1.93
C ILE A 190 -16.48 8.81 -0.70
N ARG A 191 -15.96 8.38 0.45
CA ARG A 191 -16.05 9.13 1.70
C ARG A 191 -14.67 9.61 2.11
N THR A 192 -14.63 10.83 2.62
CA THR A 192 -13.48 11.41 3.30
C THR A 192 -13.91 11.89 4.68
N ALA A 193 -12.98 12.43 5.46
CA ALA A 193 -13.31 13.06 6.74
C ALA A 193 -14.27 14.25 6.62
N ALA A 194 -14.28 14.96 5.48
CA ALA A 194 -15.10 16.16 5.27
C ALA A 194 -16.33 15.96 4.39
N ALA A 195 -16.33 14.96 3.50
CA ALA A 195 -17.34 14.85 2.45
C ALA A 195 -17.73 13.42 2.08
N THR A 196 -18.91 13.28 1.50
CA THR A 196 -19.36 12.10 0.76
C THR A 196 -19.59 12.49 -0.69
N VAL A 197 -19.04 11.71 -1.62
CA VAL A 197 -19.03 11.99 -3.05
C VAL A 197 -19.67 10.82 -3.79
N ILE A 198 -20.72 11.11 -4.56
CA ILE A 198 -21.43 10.10 -5.34
C ILE A 198 -21.29 10.46 -6.82
N GLY A 199 -20.65 9.59 -7.59
CA GLY A 199 -20.43 9.79 -9.03
C GLY A 199 -21.27 8.82 -9.86
N ARG A 200 -21.80 9.30 -10.99
CA ARG A 200 -22.48 8.46 -11.98
C ARG A 200 -22.03 8.86 -13.38
N ARG A 201 -21.49 7.90 -14.14
CA ARG A 201 -20.97 8.12 -15.50
C ARG A 201 -20.12 9.39 -15.57
N SER A 202 -19.08 9.40 -14.75
CA SER A 202 -18.33 10.61 -14.42
C SER A 202 -16.83 10.34 -14.40
N GLU A 203 -16.07 11.39 -14.66
CA GLU A 203 -14.62 11.40 -14.47
C GLU A 203 -14.27 12.58 -13.55
N TYR A 204 -13.58 12.31 -12.44
CA TYR A 204 -13.22 13.34 -11.46
C TYR A 204 -12.02 12.93 -10.61
N GLY A 205 -11.26 13.94 -10.17
CA GLY A 205 -10.21 13.81 -9.16
C GLY A 205 -10.73 14.15 -7.78
N ILE A 206 -10.24 13.44 -6.77
CA ILE A 206 -10.47 13.77 -5.36
C ILE A 206 -9.16 13.58 -4.59
N ALA A 207 -8.90 14.50 -3.66
CA ALA A 207 -7.78 14.41 -2.74
C ALA A 207 -8.23 14.76 -1.32
N ALA A 208 -7.60 14.11 -0.35
CA ALA A 208 -7.77 14.39 1.07
C ALA A 208 -6.40 14.55 1.72
N ASN A 209 -6.26 15.50 2.64
CA ASN A 209 -5.05 15.65 3.45
C ASN A 209 -5.28 15.16 4.89
N GLU A 210 -4.21 15.12 5.69
CA GLU A 210 -4.28 14.73 7.11
C GLU A 210 -5.19 15.64 7.95
N ALA A 211 -5.34 16.92 7.57
CA ALA A 211 -6.26 17.83 8.25
C ALA A 211 -7.74 17.50 7.97
N GLY A 212 -8.02 16.55 7.05
CA GLY A 212 -9.35 16.13 6.64
C GLY A 212 -9.98 17.01 5.56
N THR A 213 -9.28 18.04 5.07
CA THR A 213 -9.75 18.86 3.95
C THR A 213 -9.78 18.03 2.68
N THR A 214 -10.86 18.16 1.92
CA THR A 214 -11.09 17.44 0.67
C THR A 214 -11.18 18.40 -0.50
N TRP A 215 -10.44 18.13 -1.57
CA TRP A 215 -10.50 18.84 -2.84
C TRP A 215 -11.07 17.93 -3.91
N LEU A 216 -11.88 18.49 -4.80
CA LEU A 216 -12.45 17.77 -5.92
C LEU A 216 -12.36 18.59 -7.20
N ALA A 217 -12.02 17.93 -8.31
CA ALA A 217 -12.01 18.51 -9.64
C ALA A 217 -12.85 17.66 -10.59
N GLY A 218 -13.88 18.27 -11.17
CA GLY A 218 -14.79 17.58 -12.10
C GLY A 218 -14.25 17.64 -13.52
N ARG A 219 -14.27 16.51 -14.25
CA ARG A 219 -13.97 16.47 -15.68
C ARG A 219 -15.21 16.20 -16.52
N GLU A 220 -15.99 15.21 -16.15
CA GLU A 220 -17.16 14.77 -16.92
C GLU A 220 -18.23 14.20 -15.98
N GLY A 221 -19.48 14.25 -16.42
CA GLY A 221 -20.61 13.63 -15.74
C GLY A 221 -21.21 14.46 -14.62
N GLU A 222 -22.06 13.80 -13.83
CA GLU A 222 -22.74 14.38 -12.68
C GLU A 222 -22.15 13.77 -11.41
N ILE A 223 -21.58 14.63 -10.57
CA ILE A 223 -20.98 14.25 -9.29
C ILE A 223 -21.66 15.05 -8.18
N ASP A 224 -22.28 14.36 -7.23
CA ASP A 224 -22.88 14.96 -6.06
C ASP A 224 -21.89 14.95 -4.90
N VAL A 225 -21.53 16.13 -4.41
CA VAL A 225 -20.60 16.32 -3.29
C VAL A 225 -21.40 16.81 -2.09
N THR A 226 -21.38 16.04 -1.00
CA THR A 226 -22.11 16.37 0.22
C THR A 226 -21.15 16.61 1.37
N GLY A 227 -21.21 17.81 1.96
CA GLY A 227 -20.45 18.20 3.16
C GLY A 227 -21.36 18.92 4.14
N ARG A 228 -21.26 18.60 5.44
CA ARG A 228 -22.13 19.17 6.50
C ARG A 228 -23.64 19.11 6.16
N GLY A 229 -24.08 18.04 5.50
CA GLY A 229 -25.47 17.83 5.08
C GLY A 229 -25.96 18.72 3.92
N GLN A 230 -25.07 19.49 3.29
CA GLN A 230 -25.37 20.25 2.08
C GLN A 230 -24.74 19.58 0.87
N THR A 231 -25.54 19.36 -0.16
CA THR A 231 -25.10 18.75 -1.43
C THR A 231 -24.91 19.83 -2.49
N VAL A 232 -23.75 19.83 -3.11
CA VAL A 232 -23.38 20.68 -4.25
C VAL A 232 -22.98 19.78 -5.40
N GLN A 233 -23.47 20.08 -6.60
CA GLN A 233 -23.11 19.36 -7.81
C GLN A 233 -21.77 19.86 -8.33
N LEU A 234 -20.78 18.98 -8.44
CA LEU A 234 -19.51 19.22 -9.11
C LEU A 234 -19.66 18.95 -10.61
N ARG A 235 -19.43 19.97 -11.44
CA ARG A 235 -19.54 19.84 -12.91
C ARG A 235 -18.16 19.79 -13.54
N ALA A 236 -18.14 19.43 -14.82
CA ALA A 236 -16.96 19.49 -15.66
C ALA A 236 -16.32 20.89 -15.63
N GLY A 237 -15.03 20.95 -15.25
CA GLY A 237 -14.26 22.19 -15.14
C GLY A 237 -14.39 22.90 -13.79
N ASP A 238 -15.33 22.49 -12.93
CA ASP A 238 -15.45 23.04 -11.58
C ASP A 238 -14.42 22.42 -10.65
N THR A 239 -14.02 23.19 -9.64
CA THR A 239 -13.25 22.71 -8.50
C THR A 239 -13.99 23.07 -7.22
N LEU A 240 -14.14 22.10 -6.32
CA LEU A 240 -14.72 22.29 -5.00
C LEU A 240 -13.71 21.98 -3.91
N VAL A 241 -13.83 22.67 -2.78
CA VAL A 241 -13.14 22.36 -1.53
C VAL A 241 -14.16 22.15 -0.42
N VAL A 242 -13.91 21.16 0.44
CA VAL A 242 -14.71 20.84 1.61
C VAL A 242 -13.77 20.70 2.80
N GLU A 243 -13.86 21.62 3.74
CA GLU A 243 -13.16 21.50 5.02
C GLU A 243 -14.02 20.73 6.04
N PRO A 244 -13.42 20.03 7.02
CA PRO A 244 -14.17 19.30 8.03
C PRO A 244 -15.23 20.16 8.73
N GLY A 245 -16.48 19.70 8.70
CA GLY A 245 -17.60 20.39 9.33
C GLY A 245 -18.14 21.62 8.56
N LEU A 246 -17.62 21.91 7.37
CA LEU A 246 -18.11 22.95 6.47
C LEU A 246 -18.82 22.35 5.24
N PRO A 247 -19.75 23.08 4.61
CA PRO A 247 -20.33 22.65 3.35
C PRO A 247 -19.34 22.80 2.18
N PRO A 248 -19.58 22.13 1.04
CA PRO A 248 -18.75 22.30 -0.14
C PRO A 248 -18.85 23.72 -0.69
N VAL A 249 -17.70 24.30 -1.03
CA VAL A 249 -17.61 25.63 -1.65
C VAL A 249 -16.74 25.56 -2.90
N ALA A 250 -16.99 26.46 -3.86
CA ALA A 250 -16.13 26.58 -5.03
C ALA A 250 -14.72 26.97 -4.59
N TYR A 251 -13.72 26.28 -5.13
CA TYR A 251 -12.33 26.68 -4.95
C TYR A 251 -12.05 27.86 -5.89
N GLU A 252 -11.82 29.02 -5.32
CA GLU A 252 -11.28 30.17 -6.03
C GLU A 252 -9.79 30.24 -5.78
N GLU A 253 -8.99 30.14 -6.84
CA GLU A 253 -7.55 30.35 -6.73
C GLU A 253 -7.32 31.78 -6.22
N PRO A 254 -6.56 31.97 -5.12
CA PRO A 254 -6.35 33.30 -4.57
C PRO A 254 -5.74 34.20 -5.64
N PRO A 255 -6.22 35.45 -5.82
CA PRO A 255 -5.74 36.32 -6.87
C PRO A 255 -4.24 36.50 -6.73
N MET A 256 -3.48 36.09 -7.75
CA MET A 256 -2.06 36.37 -7.84
C MET A 256 -1.87 37.88 -7.66
N ALA A 257 -1.29 38.29 -6.53
CA ALA A 257 -0.93 39.68 -6.35
C ALA A 257 -0.02 40.10 -7.52
N PRO A 258 -0.29 41.22 -8.21
CA PRO A 258 0.56 41.67 -9.30
C PRO A 258 2.01 41.78 -8.77
N PRO A 259 3.01 41.34 -9.55
CA PRO A 259 4.40 41.41 -9.13
C PRO A 259 4.70 42.86 -8.75
N ALA A 260 5.17 43.07 -7.52
CA ALA A 260 5.59 44.40 -7.07
C ALA A 260 6.59 44.98 -8.10
N PRO A 261 6.48 46.28 -8.45
CA PRO A 261 7.34 46.87 -9.48
C PRO A 261 8.81 46.66 -9.10
N THR A 262 9.50 45.90 -9.94
CA THR A 262 10.87 45.45 -9.75
C THR A 262 11.82 46.64 -9.70
N LYS A 263 12.41 46.87 -8.52
CA LYS A 263 13.64 47.64 -8.40
C LYS A 263 14.72 46.68 -7.89
N GLU A 264 15.73 46.49 -8.74
CA GLU A 264 16.92 45.63 -8.58
C GLU A 264 16.73 44.12 -8.78
N PRO A 265 17.74 43.42 -9.37
CA PRO A 265 17.63 42.01 -9.72
C PRO A 265 17.73 41.15 -8.46
N ILE A 266 16.58 40.66 -8.01
CA ILE A 266 16.48 39.63 -6.99
C ILE A 266 16.62 38.26 -7.70
N PRO A 267 17.43 37.31 -7.19
CA PRO A 267 17.41 35.94 -7.70
C PRO A 267 15.99 35.37 -7.55
N VAL A 268 15.47 34.77 -8.63
CA VAL A 268 14.08 34.31 -8.75
C VAL A 268 13.75 33.34 -7.61
N VAL A 269 12.88 33.78 -6.69
CA VAL A 269 12.30 32.98 -5.61
C VAL A 269 10.97 32.43 -6.11
N HIS A 270 10.86 31.10 -6.23
CA HIS A 270 9.55 30.44 -6.26
C HIS A 270 9.09 30.30 -4.81
N THR A 271 8.15 31.14 -4.39
CA THR A 271 7.43 31.01 -3.12
C THR A 271 6.43 29.86 -3.23
N LEU A 272 6.70 28.74 -2.56
CA LEU A 272 5.71 27.70 -2.27
C LEU A 272 4.96 28.12 -1.00
N VAL A 273 3.68 28.48 -1.18
CA VAL A 273 2.73 28.67 -0.09
C VAL A 273 2.24 27.29 0.31
N GLY A 274 2.36 26.96 1.60
CA GLY A 274 1.95 25.70 2.20
C GLY A 274 0.45 25.48 2.16
N ILE A 275 -0.01 24.92 1.05
CA ILE A 275 -1.06 23.92 0.91
C ILE A 275 -0.55 23.15 -0.30
N ASP A 276 -0.11 21.90 -0.19
CA ASP A 276 0.17 21.12 -1.40
C ASP A 276 -1.18 20.97 -2.11
N LEU A 277 -1.44 21.86 -3.07
CA LEU A 277 -2.61 21.74 -3.93
C LEU A 277 -2.53 20.36 -4.56
N PRO A 278 -3.64 19.61 -4.59
CA PRO A 278 -3.67 18.30 -5.22
C PRO A 278 -3.02 18.35 -6.59
N THR A 279 -2.20 17.35 -6.93
CA THR A 279 -1.45 17.32 -8.18
C THR A 279 -2.34 17.52 -9.40
N PHE A 280 -3.57 17.00 -9.35
CA PHE A 280 -4.57 17.16 -10.42
C PHE A 280 -5.10 18.59 -10.60
N LEU A 281 -4.92 19.50 -9.63
CA LEU A 281 -5.22 20.92 -9.81
C LEU A 281 -4.16 21.62 -10.68
N ASN A 282 -2.95 21.07 -10.71
CA ASN A 282 -1.80 21.63 -11.42
C ASN A 282 -1.49 20.89 -12.74
N GLU A 283 -1.94 19.64 -12.89
CA GLU A 283 -1.78 18.87 -14.11
C GLU A 283 -2.87 19.19 -15.16
N PRO A 284 -2.54 19.30 -16.45
CA PRO A 284 -3.55 19.30 -17.49
C PRO A 284 -4.34 17.98 -17.42
N LEU A 285 -5.67 18.07 -17.37
CA LEU A 285 -6.56 16.92 -17.24
C LEU A 285 -6.12 15.77 -18.18
N PRO A 286 -5.96 14.51 -17.71
CA PRO A 286 -5.24 13.46 -18.44
C PRO A 286 -5.91 13.08 -19.76
N THR A 287 -5.33 13.38 -20.93
CA THR A 287 -5.96 13.06 -22.23
C THR A 287 -6.02 11.54 -22.43
N GLY A 288 -7.19 10.94 -22.27
CA GLY A 288 -7.39 9.52 -22.54
C GLY A 288 -7.22 9.21 -24.03
N THR A 289 -6.25 8.37 -24.38
CA THR A 289 -6.31 7.27 -25.37
C THR A 289 -4.91 6.63 -25.48
N PRO A 290 -4.68 5.36 -25.10
CA PRO A 290 -3.46 4.67 -25.47
C PRO A 290 -3.49 4.38 -26.99
N THR A 291 -2.83 5.22 -27.78
CA THR A 291 -2.60 4.92 -29.21
C THR A 291 -1.34 4.09 -29.33
N ASN A 292 -1.50 2.77 -29.44
CA ASN A 292 -0.45 1.87 -29.92
C ASN A 292 -0.03 2.30 -31.34
N THR A 293 1.09 3.01 -31.46
CA THR A 293 1.72 3.29 -32.76
C THR A 293 2.96 2.43 -32.89
N ALA A 294 2.85 1.38 -33.70
CA ALA A 294 3.96 0.56 -34.13
C ALA A 294 5.01 1.40 -34.86
N THR A 295 6.26 1.36 -34.36
CA THR A 295 7.42 1.97 -35.01
C THR A 295 7.77 1.19 -36.28
N ALA A 296 7.50 1.78 -37.44
CA ALA A 296 8.04 1.31 -38.71
C ALA A 296 9.50 1.74 -38.86
N ALA A 297 10.37 0.76 -39.14
CA ALA A 297 11.79 0.94 -39.43
C ALA A 297 12.01 1.83 -40.66
N ARG A 298 12.90 2.82 -40.54
CA ARG A 298 13.35 3.64 -41.67
C ARG A 298 14.84 3.42 -41.94
N GLU A 299 15.09 3.16 -43.22
CA GLU A 299 16.36 2.88 -43.88
C GLU A 299 17.36 4.06 -43.83
N PRO A 300 18.69 3.81 -43.81
CA PRO A 300 19.70 4.85 -43.63
C PRO A 300 20.07 5.58 -44.94
N GLY A 301 19.99 6.91 -44.92
CA GLY A 301 20.49 7.80 -45.99
C GLY A 301 21.88 8.38 -45.68
N PRO A 302 22.63 8.84 -46.71
CA PRO A 302 24.09 8.79 -46.72
C PRO A 302 24.83 9.91 -45.96
N THR A 303 26.00 9.49 -45.46
CA THR A 303 27.08 10.20 -44.77
C THR A 303 27.56 11.47 -45.48
N PRO A 304 27.66 12.61 -44.77
CA PRO A 304 28.52 13.72 -45.17
C PRO A 304 29.93 13.64 -44.56
N THR A 305 30.91 13.95 -45.42
CA THR A 305 32.38 14.05 -45.23
C THR A 305 32.80 15.10 -44.18
N PRO A 306 33.89 14.86 -43.41
CA PRO A 306 34.27 15.70 -42.27
C PRO A 306 34.96 17.02 -42.69
N THR A 307 34.66 18.10 -41.97
CA THR A 307 35.41 19.37 -42.05
C THR A 307 35.75 19.87 -40.64
N GLY A 308 37.05 20.05 -40.39
CA GLY A 308 37.60 21.06 -39.49
C GLY A 308 37.51 20.81 -37.98
N THR A 309 38.50 20.12 -37.44
CA THR A 309 38.84 20.07 -36.00
C THR A 309 39.06 21.47 -35.44
N ALA A 310 38.18 21.91 -34.54
CA ALA A 310 38.47 22.95 -33.57
C ALA A 310 38.72 22.28 -32.21
N THR A 311 39.87 22.58 -31.61
CA THR A 311 40.25 22.16 -30.26
C THR A 311 39.19 22.64 -29.25
N PRO A 312 38.51 21.75 -28.50
CA PRO A 312 37.58 22.19 -27.49
C PRO A 312 38.33 22.77 -26.29
N THR A 313 38.13 24.06 -26.05
CA THR A 313 38.32 24.68 -24.74
C THR A 313 37.46 23.92 -23.74
N ALA A 314 38.03 23.46 -22.63
CA ALA A 314 37.31 22.80 -21.55
C ALA A 314 36.28 23.77 -20.95
N THR A 315 35.06 23.76 -21.49
CA THR A 315 33.89 24.33 -20.83
C THR A 315 33.66 23.47 -19.59
N ALA A 316 33.81 24.08 -18.40
CA ALA A 316 33.38 23.47 -17.15
C ALA A 316 31.95 22.97 -17.33
N THR A 317 31.82 21.66 -17.51
CA THR A 317 30.52 21.01 -17.67
C THR A 317 29.87 21.17 -16.31
N ARG A 318 28.82 22.00 -16.20
CA ARG A 318 27.97 22.01 -15.01
C ARG A 318 27.60 20.56 -14.75
N THR A 319 28.16 19.98 -13.69
CA THR A 319 27.79 18.65 -13.22
C THR A 319 26.30 18.73 -12.92
N SER A 320 25.50 18.07 -13.75
CA SER A 320 24.06 17.96 -13.51
C SER A 320 23.87 17.26 -12.18
N CYS A 321 23.22 17.92 -11.24
CA CYS A 321 22.82 17.32 -9.97
C CYS A 321 22.06 16.02 -10.26
N PRO A 322 22.36 14.91 -9.57
CA PRO A 322 21.53 13.72 -9.65
C PRO A 322 20.16 14.01 -9.05
N THR A 323 19.11 13.42 -9.62
CA THR A 323 17.75 13.54 -9.10
C THR A 323 17.60 12.63 -7.89
N LEU A 324 17.32 13.18 -6.72
CA LEU A 324 16.96 12.38 -5.54
C LEU A 324 15.45 12.15 -5.53
N VAL A 325 15.02 10.90 -5.42
CA VAL A 325 13.60 10.54 -5.28
C VAL A 325 13.42 9.93 -3.91
N ILE A 326 12.82 10.67 -2.98
CA ILE A 326 12.57 10.18 -1.62
C ILE A 326 11.36 9.24 -1.67
N SER A 327 11.61 7.97 -1.36
CA SER A 327 10.55 7.00 -1.09
C SER A 327 10.10 7.25 0.34
N ALA A 328 8.78 7.24 0.57
CA ALA A 328 8.18 7.79 1.79
C ALA A 328 8.95 7.45 3.10
N PRO A 329 8.96 8.37 4.08
CA PRO A 329 9.37 8.07 5.44
C PRO A 329 8.71 6.79 5.98
N HIS A 330 9.49 5.77 6.33
CA HIS A 330 8.97 4.68 7.16
C HIS A 330 9.03 5.15 8.62
N LEU A 331 7.87 5.37 9.24
CA LEU A 331 7.77 5.43 10.70
C LEU A 331 8.18 4.06 11.24
N ALA A 332 9.44 3.92 11.63
CA ALA A 332 9.92 2.76 12.34
C ALA A 332 9.43 2.84 13.80
N TYR A 333 8.37 2.11 14.11
CA TYR A 333 7.99 1.85 15.51
C TYR A 333 8.75 0.62 16.03
N PRO A 334 9.29 0.59 17.27
CA PRO A 334 9.41 1.66 18.26
C PRO A 334 10.86 2.16 18.40
N ARG A 335 11.04 3.47 18.70
CA ARG A 335 12.20 4.14 19.38
C ARG A 335 12.72 5.39 18.65
N ARG A 336 11.98 6.51 18.57
CA ARG A 336 12.54 7.87 18.28
C ARG A 336 13.50 7.99 17.07
N VAL A 337 13.55 6.98 16.21
CA VAL A 337 14.44 6.82 15.07
C VAL A 337 13.49 6.68 13.90
N PHE A 338 13.59 7.64 13.01
CA PHE A 338 12.80 7.71 11.81
C PHE A 338 13.68 7.25 10.64
N GLY A 339 13.16 6.31 9.82
CA GLY A 339 13.87 5.75 8.67
C GLY A 339 13.49 6.46 7.38
N MET A 340 14.46 7.07 6.69
CA MET A 340 14.26 7.68 5.38
C MET A 340 14.87 6.81 4.29
N GLU A 341 14.14 6.62 3.19
CA GLU A 341 14.58 5.84 2.02
C GLU A 341 14.57 6.74 0.77
N TRP A 342 15.60 6.66 -0.07
CA TRP A 342 15.64 7.42 -1.32
C TRP A 342 16.45 6.74 -2.41
N ASP A 343 16.12 7.10 -3.65
CA ASP A 343 16.83 6.68 -4.85
C ASP A 343 17.60 7.83 -5.46
N VAL A 344 18.70 7.49 -6.13
CA VAL A 344 19.48 8.42 -6.96
C VAL A 344 19.23 8.07 -8.42
N ARG A 345 18.55 8.95 -9.15
CA ARG A 345 18.24 8.79 -10.58
C ARG A 345 19.11 9.70 -11.44
N ASP A 346 19.19 9.37 -12.73
CA ASP A 346 19.75 10.17 -13.82
C ASP A 346 21.27 10.42 -13.82
N ALA A 347 21.98 10.23 -12.71
CA ALA A 347 23.44 10.28 -12.64
C ALA A 347 24.01 9.50 -11.45
N ALA A 348 25.24 9.00 -11.60
CA ALA A 348 25.99 8.44 -10.48
C ALA A 348 26.44 9.53 -9.51
N ILE A 349 26.48 9.21 -8.21
CA ILE A 349 27.01 10.11 -7.17
C ILE A 349 28.49 10.37 -7.48
N PRO A 350 28.93 11.63 -7.68
CA PRO A 350 30.33 11.92 -7.95
C PRO A 350 31.21 11.57 -6.75
N SER A 351 32.44 11.11 -7.01
CA SER A 351 33.39 10.76 -5.95
C SER A 351 33.65 11.96 -5.03
N GLY A 352 33.51 11.74 -3.72
CA GLY A 352 33.74 12.77 -2.69
C GLY A 352 32.49 13.53 -2.26
N TRP A 353 31.35 13.31 -2.92
CA TRP A 353 30.08 13.87 -2.46
C TRP A 353 29.47 13.03 -1.35
N GLN A 354 28.74 13.67 -0.44
CA GLN A 354 28.11 13.04 0.71
C GLN A 354 26.66 13.51 0.87
N PHE A 355 25.84 12.65 1.44
CA PHE A 355 24.49 13.00 1.86
C PHE A 355 24.53 13.80 3.16
N VAL A 356 23.82 14.91 3.19
CA VAL A 356 23.59 15.75 4.36
C VAL A 356 22.09 15.83 4.61
N PHE A 357 21.71 15.64 5.85
CA PHE A 357 20.32 15.64 6.28
C PHE A 357 20.06 16.92 7.04
N GLU A 358 18.97 17.60 6.72
CA GLU A 358 18.61 18.84 7.36
C GLU A 358 17.16 18.80 7.81
N PHE A 359 16.88 19.46 8.93
CA PHE A 359 15.53 19.59 9.46
C PHE A 359 15.18 21.03 9.82
N SER A 360 13.89 21.32 9.85
CA SER A 360 13.35 22.61 10.28
C SER A 360 11.98 22.41 10.94
N GLY A 361 11.61 23.28 11.88
CA GLY A 361 10.24 23.37 12.41
C GLY A 361 9.32 24.25 11.54
N ASP A 362 9.88 24.90 10.52
CA ASP A 362 9.20 25.74 9.55
C ASP A 362 9.54 25.22 8.14
N PRO A 363 8.56 24.90 7.28
CA PRO A 363 8.84 24.37 5.95
C PRO A 363 9.20 25.47 4.96
N SER A 364 9.20 26.75 5.38
CA SER A 364 9.44 27.88 4.48
C SER A 364 10.85 27.83 3.84
N PRO A 365 11.02 28.36 2.62
CA PRO A 365 12.33 28.43 1.96
C PRO A 365 13.37 29.27 2.73
N GLN A 366 12.90 30.19 3.59
CA GLN A 366 13.74 31.05 4.43
C GLN A 366 13.99 30.43 5.82
N ALA A 367 13.40 29.26 6.10
CA ALA A 367 13.55 28.62 7.38
C ALA A 367 15.02 28.32 7.67
N VAL A 368 15.38 28.43 8.95
CA VAL A 368 16.71 28.06 9.39
C VAL A 368 16.76 26.55 9.49
N TRP A 369 17.27 25.93 8.42
CA TRP A 369 17.55 24.50 8.38
C TRP A 369 18.74 24.18 9.27
N GLN A 370 18.58 23.13 10.08
CA GLN A 370 19.62 22.62 10.97
C GLN A 370 20.10 21.28 10.43
N ARG A 371 21.42 21.09 10.39
CA ARG A 371 21.99 19.79 9.99
C ARG A 371 21.73 18.76 11.07
N SER A 372 21.21 17.61 10.66
CA SER A 372 21.18 16.40 11.46
C SER A 372 22.36 15.51 11.09
N GLN A 373 22.89 14.83 12.10
CA GLN A 373 23.78 13.70 11.87
C GLN A 373 22.93 12.43 11.90
N PRO A 374 22.82 11.70 10.78
CA PRO A 374 22.20 10.38 10.81
C PRO A 374 23.03 9.44 11.66
N ASP A 375 22.37 8.54 12.38
CA ASP A 375 23.06 7.46 13.10
C ASP A 375 23.74 6.52 12.12
N ARG A 376 23.08 6.31 10.97
CA ARG A 376 23.54 5.41 9.92
C ARG A 376 22.99 5.85 8.58
N VAL A 377 23.84 5.79 7.56
CA VAL A 377 23.45 5.85 6.14
C VAL A 377 23.97 4.59 5.47
N TYR A 378 23.11 3.88 4.75
CA TYR A 378 23.46 2.59 4.15
C TYR A 378 22.63 2.35 2.89
N GLU A 379 23.13 1.50 2.00
CA GLU A 379 22.41 1.05 0.82
C GLU A 379 21.84 -0.35 1.09
N GLU A 380 20.56 -0.55 0.81
CA GLU A 380 19.87 -1.83 0.98
C GLU A 380 18.97 -2.09 -0.23
N HIS A 381 19.19 -3.23 -0.90
CA HIS A 381 18.43 -3.61 -2.10
C HIS A 381 18.42 -2.56 -3.25
N GLY A 382 19.47 -1.75 -3.36
CA GLY A 382 19.60 -0.70 -4.39
C GLY A 382 18.99 0.65 -4.02
N HIS A 383 18.46 0.77 -2.79
CA HIS A 383 17.91 2.00 -2.24
C HIS A 383 18.82 2.53 -1.13
N TRP A 384 18.99 3.85 -1.05
CA TRP A 384 19.69 4.48 0.07
C TRP A 384 18.75 4.66 1.25
N LYS A 385 19.26 4.41 2.45
CA LYS A 385 18.53 4.51 3.70
C LYS A 385 19.30 5.30 4.74
N ALA A 386 18.59 6.05 5.57
CA ALA A 386 19.15 6.74 6.73
C ALA A 386 18.28 6.56 7.97
N ASP A 387 18.93 6.27 9.09
CA ASP A 387 18.33 6.27 10.43
C ASP A 387 18.58 7.64 11.06
N LEU A 388 17.51 8.37 11.39
CA LEU A 388 17.56 9.76 11.85
C LEU A 388 16.83 9.94 13.18
N HIS A 389 17.37 10.81 14.03
CA HIS A 389 16.69 11.28 15.23
C HIS A 389 16.00 12.62 14.99
N GLY A 390 14.72 12.70 15.38
CA GLY A 390 14.01 13.96 15.54
C GLY A 390 14.70 14.88 16.56
N PRO A 391 14.73 16.20 16.35
CA PRO A 391 15.35 17.15 17.29
C PRO A 391 14.55 17.34 18.59
N GLY A 392 13.43 16.64 18.76
CA GLY A 392 12.58 16.68 19.95
C GLY A 392 11.10 16.61 19.60
N GLU A 393 10.25 16.98 20.56
CA GLU A 393 8.80 17.07 20.35
C GLU A 393 8.45 18.20 19.37
N GLY A 394 7.56 17.93 18.42
CA GLY A 394 7.05 18.91 17.46
C GLY A 394 6.89 18.34 16.06
N ASN A 395 6.24 19.12 15.19
CA ASN A 395 6.22 18.84 13.76
C ASN A 395 7.53 19.34 13.17
N TRP A 396 8.25 18.43 12.53
CA TRP A 396 9.51 18.73 11.85
C TRP A 396 9.36 18.46 10.37
N TYR A 397 10.19 19.11 9.59
CA TYR A 397 10.32 18.95 8.16
C TYR A 397 11.75 18.53 7.87
N TRP A 398 11.94 17.58 6.95
CA TRP A 398 13.25 17.00 6.65
C TRP A 398 13.63 17.21 5.19
N ARG A 399 14.92 17.26 4.88
CA ARG A 399 15.40 17.18 3.50
C ARG A 399 16.74 16.46 3.44
N VAL A 400 17.00 15.82 2.30
CA VAL A 400 18.27 15.16 2.00
C VAL A 400 18.96 15.97 0.91
N CYS A 401 20.18 16.41 1.16
CA CYS A 401 21.01 17.14 0.21
C CYS A 401 22.25 16.31 -0.15
N LEU A 402 22.69 16.39 -1.40
CA LEU A 402 23.98 15.86 -1.83
C LEU A 402 24.97 17.02 -1.96
N VAL A 403 26.08 16.99 -1.21
CA VAL A 403 27.07 18.08 -1.20
C VAL A 403 28.49 17.58 -1.41
N ALA A 404 29.33 18.40 -2.05
CA ALA A 404 30.75 18.11 -2.27
C ALA A 404 31.64 18.36 -1.03
N ASP A 405 31.23 19.27 -0.15
CA ASP A 405 31.91 19.56 1.13
C ASP A 405 30.90 19.57 2.27
N PRO A 406 30.86 18.51 3.12
CA PRO A 406 29.93 18.40 4.24
C PRO A 406 30.22 19.41 5.37
N THR A 407 31.40 20.03 5.37
CA THR A 407 31.83 21.00 6.40
C THR A 407 31.56 22.46 6.02
N GLY A 408 31.18 22.71 4.77
CA GLY A 408 30.83 24.04 4.28
C GLY A 408 29.57 24.61 4.94
N PRO A 409 29.27 25.90 4.75
CA PRO A 409 28.08 26.54 5.33
C PRO A 409 26.77 25.90 4.87
N VAL A 410 25.72 25.95 5.70
CA VAL A 410 24.39 25.34 5.47
C VAL A 410 23.67 25.92 4.23
N GLN A 411 24.12 27.06 3.70
CA GLN A 411 23.58 27.71 2.51
C GLN A 411 24.08 27.16 1.16
N LEU A 412 24.67 25.96 1.13
CA LEU A 412 25.08 25.31 -0.12
C LEU A 412 23.86 24.91 -0.96
N GLU A 413 23.97 25.04 -2.28
CA GLU A 413 22.98 24.61 -3.27
C GLU A 413 22.67 23.13 -3.06
N CYS A 414 21.58 22.85 -2.35
CA CYS A 414 21.03 21.51 -2.23
C CYS A 414 20.61 21.07 -3.63
N CYS A 415 21.15 19.93 -4.10
CA CYS A 415 20.89 19.40 -5.44
C CYS A 415 19.49 18.76 -5.61
N SER A 416 18.64 18.82 -4.59
CA SER A 416 17.34 18.13 -4.50
C SER A 416 16.25 19.04 -3.92
N GLU A 417 15.01 18.78 -4.30
CA GLU A 417 13.85 19.47 -3.75
C GLU A 417 13.62 19.07 -2.28
N ALA A 418 13.07 20.00 -1.49
CA ALA A 418 12.74 19.71 -0.10
C ALA A 418 11.48 18.82 -0.05
N HIS A 419 11.51 17.72 0.72
CA HIS A 419 10.38 16.81 0.87
C HIS A 419 9.77 16.93 2.27
N LEU A 420 8.48 17.24 2.35
CA LEU A 420 7.80 17.41 3.63
C LEU A 420 7.57 16.04 4.30
N ILE A 421 8.14 15.83 5.49
CA ILE A 421 7.92 14.61 6.29
C ILE A 421 7.44 15.04 7.67
N VAL A 422 6.15 14.89 7.96
CA VAL A 422 5.60 15.23 9.27
C VAL A 422 5.84 14.07 10.25
N HIS A 423 6.66 14.32 11.27
CA HIS A 423 6.76 13.40 12.41
C HIS A 423 5.72 13.81 13.47
N GLN A 424 4.64 13.04 13.61
CA GLN A 424 3.68 13.21 14.70
C GLN A 424 4.09 12.37 15.91
N ARG A 425 3.75 12.89 17.10
CA ARG A 425 4.01 12.32 18.42
C ARG A 425 3.61 10.84 18.49
N ASP A 426 4.47 9.99 19.05
CA ASP A 426 4.03 8.72 19.65
C ASP A 426 3.08 9.11 20.78
N GLU A 427 1.76 8.88 20.64
CA GLU A 427 0.83 9.06 21.75
C GLU A 427 1.45 8.42 23.01
N PRO A 428 1.45 9.12 24.15
CA PRO A 428 1.99 8.51 25.36
C PRO A 428 1.25 7.20 25.57
N GLU A 429 1.98 6.07 25.53
CA GLU A 429 1.42 4.75 25.83
C GLU A 429 0.55 4.91 27.07
N GLU A 430 -0.75 4.62 26.92
CA GLU A 430 -1.63 4.48 28.08
C GLU A 430 -0.89 3.53 29.03
N PRO A 431 -0.62 3.92 30.28
CA PRO A 431 0.10 3.06 31.20
C PRO A 431 -0.66 1.74 31.26
N ASP A 432 0.02 0.65 30.91
CA ASP A 432 -0.52 -0.70 30.85
C ASP A 432 -1.35 -0.95 32.12
N GLN A 433 -2.68 -1.02 31.98
CA GLN A 433 -3.62 -1.28 33.08
C GLN A 433 -3.44 -2.68 33.70
N ARG A 434 -2.34 -3.38 33.40
CA ARG A 434 -2.02 -4.70 33.95
C ARG A 434 -1.41 -4.69 35.35
N ASP A 435 -1.03 -3.54 35.90
CA ASP A 435 -0.43 -3.51 37.25
C ASP A 435 -1.43 -3.24 38.40
N GLU A 436 -2.74 -3.08 38.13
CA GLU A 436 -3.76 -2.81 39.16
C GLU A 436 -4.62 -4.03 39.56
N TYR A 437 -4.12 -5.26 39.37
CA TYR A 437 -4.80 -6.47 39.89
C TYR A 437 -4.01 -7.29 40.92
N ASP A 438 -2.79 -6.89 41.29
CA ASP A 438 -1.94 -7.63 42.24
C ASP A 438 -1.83 -7.02 43.66
N ILE A 439 -2.75 -6.13 44.05
CA ILE A 439 -2.83 -5.59 45.42
C ILE A 439 -4.12 -6.02 46.13
N TYR A 440 -4.48 -7.30 46.07
CA TYR A 440 -5.36 -7.93 47.07
C TYR A 440 -4.89 -9.36 47.38
N GLY A 441 -3.63 -9.48 47.79
CA GLY A 441 -2.99 -10.75 48.13
C GLY A 441 -2.10 -10.68 49.38
N ALA A 442 -2.44 -9.86 50.37
CA ALA A 442 -1.72 -9.84 51.64
C ALA A 442 -2.62 -10.31 52.79
N SER A 443 -2.32 -11.52 53.25
CA SER A 443 -2.84 -12.17 54.45
C SER A 443 -2.71 -11.27 55.69
N VAL A 444 -3.85 -10.95 56.30
CA VAL A 444 -3.94 -10.30 57.62
C VAL A 444 -3.72 -11.36 58.73
N PRO A 445 -2.76 -11.19 59.65
CA PRO A 445 -2.74 -11.94 60.89
C PRO A 445 -3.76 -11.34 61.86
N ARG A 446 -4.59 -12.21 62.46
CA ARG A 446 -5.36 -11.91 63.67
C ARG A 446 -4.39 -11.57 64.80
N ASP A 447 -4.51 -10.38 65.38
CA ASP A 447 -4.71 -10.21 66.82
C ASP A 447 -4.82 -8.73 67.23
N SER A 448 -5.47 -8.52 68.37
CA SER A 448 -5.55 -7.29 69.20
C SER A 448 -6.51 -6.16 68.80
N VAL A 449 -7.74 -6.32 69.31
CA VAL A 449 -8.68 -5.28 69.81
C VAL A 449 -7.95 -4.40 70.87
N PRO A 450 -8.09 -3.06 70.87
CA PRO A 450 -9.15 -2.42 71.69
C PRO A 450 -9.70 -1.05 71.21
N GLY A 451 -10.95 -0.78 71.60
CA GLY A 451 -11.35 0.55 72.08
C GLY A 451 -12.27 1.40 71.19
N VAL A 452 -13.57 1.29 71.45
CA VAL A 452 -14.63 2.26 71.11
C VAL A 452 -14.38 3.59 71.86
N PRO A 453 -14.71 4.77 71.30
CA PRO A 453 -15.96 5.41 71.70
C PRO A 453 -16.81 5.98 70.56
N LEU A 454 -18.12 5.89 70.80
CA LEU A 454 -19.26 6.44 70.08
C LEU A 454 -19.41 7.95 70.32
N GLY A 455 -20.08 8.64 69.38
CA GLY A 455 -20.66 9.99 69.52
C GLY A 455 -20.09 10.95 68.49
N GLU A 456 -20.84 11.69 67.67
CA GLU A 456 -22.20 12.22 67.79
C GLU A 456 -22.70 12.72 66.40
N PRO A 457 -23.98 13.13 66.27
CA PRO A 457 -24.72 13.10 65.01
C PRO A 457 -24.78 14.42 64.23
N LEU A 458 -25.23 14.25 62.98
CA LEU A 458 -25.75 15.22 62.02
C LEU A 458 -26.52 16.39 62.66
N VAL A 459 -26.22 17.61 62.19
CA VAL A 459 -27.14 18.75 62.18
C VAL A 459 -27.04 19.47 60.84
N SER A 460 -28.19 19.48 60.14
CA SER A 460 -28.69 20.36 59.06
C SER A 460 -27.83 20.65 57.83
#